data_AF-A0A6H0YBL7-F1
#
_entry.id   AF-A0A6H0YBL7-F1
#
_cell.length_a   1.000
_cell.length_b   1.000
_cell.length_c   1.000
_cell.angle_alpha   90.00
_cell.angle_beta   90.00
_cell.angle_gamma   90.00
#
_symmetry.space_group_name_H-M   'P 1'
#
loop_
_entity.id
_entity.type
_entity.pdbx_description
1 polymer ?
#
loop_
_entity_poly.entity_id
_entity_poly.type
_entity_poly.pdbx_seq_one_letter_code
_entity_poly.pdbx_strand_id
1 'polypeptide(L)' 'MKGLGLVVLVLPLMLSAVEVLTADDAEMQYWTCGYRGLCRRFCYAQEYIVGHHGCPRRYRCCAVRF' A
#
# COMPACT_ATOMS: atom_id res chain seq x y z
N MET A 1 -22.35 37.22 9.57
CA MET A 1 -21.26 36.43 10.19
C MET A 1 -21.83 35.11 10.74
N LYS A 2 -22.21 34.16 9.87
CA LYS A 2 -22.85 32.89 10.28
C LYS A 2 -22.40 31.67 9.46
N GLY A 3 -21.61 31.88 8.41
CA GLY A 3 -21.14 30.82 7.51
C GLY A 3 -19.66 30.40 7.70
N LEU A 4 -18.85 31.22 8.39
CA LEU A 4 -17.41 30.94 8.56
C LEU A 4 -17.17 29.72 9.46
N GLY A 5 -18.01 29.48 10.48
CA GLY A 5 -17.87 28.34 11.37
C GLY A 5 -18.10 26.98 10.69
N LEU A 6 -18.98 26.94 9.68
CA LEU A 6 -19.22 25.73 8.88
C LEU A 6 -18.01 25.44 7.98
N VAL A 7 -17.42 26.46 7.35
CA VAL A 7 -16.22 26.28 6.52
C VAL A 7 -15.02 25.80 7.34
N VAL A 8 -14.86 26.31 8.58
CA VAL A 8 -13.77 25.91 9.49
C VAL A 8 -13.90 24.48 10.00
N LEU A 9 -15.12 23.93 10.11
CA LEU A 9 -15.34 22.54 10.53
C LEU A 9 -15.25 21.54 9.37
N VAL A 10 -15.66 21.93 8.16
CA VAL A 10 -15.69 21.02 7.00
C VAL A 10 -14.29 20.81 6.40
N LEU A 11 -13.45 21.85 6.38
CA LEU A 11 -12.10 21.78 5.82
C LEU A 11 -11.17 20.74 6.51
N PRO A 12 -11.07 20.68 7.85
CA PRO A 12 -10.25 19.67 8.52
C PRO A 12 -10.84 18.26 8.43
N LEU A 13 -12.17 18.11 8.28
CA LEU A 13 -12.80 16.80 8.09
C LEU A 13 -12.42 16.13 6.77
N MET A 14 -12.27 16.91 5.70
CA MET A 14 -11.82 16.39 4.41
C MET A 14 -10.33 16.02 4.46
N LEU A 15 -9.52 16.77 5.22
CA LEU A 15 -8.09 16.46 5.42
C LEU A 15 -7.91 15.15 6.21
N SER A 16 -8.68 14.94 7.29
CA SER A 16 -8.60 13.69 8.06
C SER A 16 -9.14 12.48 7.28
N ALA A 17 -10.13 12.66 6.40
CA ALA A 17 -10.58 11.59 5.52
C ALA A 17 -9.51 11.18 4.49
N VAL A 18 -8.68 12.11 4.02
CA VAL A 18 -7.57 11.83 3.09
C VAL A 18 -6.43 11.09 3.78
N GLU A 19 -6.13 11.39 5.04
CA GLU A 19 -5.13 10.63 5.81
C GLU A 19 -5.63 9.23 6.20
N VAL A 20 -6.94 9.05 6.43
CA VAL A 20 -7.51 7.73 6.71
C VAL A 20 -7.62 6.85 5.46
N LEU A 21 -7.91 7.43 4.28
CA LEU A 21 -7.91 6.67 3.02
C LEU A 21 -6.51 6.26 2.54
N THR A 22 -5.45 6.82 3.10
CA THR A 22 -4.07 6.47 2.74
C THR A 22 -3.39 5.55 3.77
N ALA A 23 -4.03 5.33 4.92
CA ALA A 23 -3.53 4.41 5.94
C ALA A 23 -3.79 2.92 5.61
N ASP A 24 -4.76 2.61 4.76
CA ASP A 24 -5.07 1.22 4.38
C ASP A 24 -4.04 0.62 3.39
N ASP A 25 -3.39 1.46 2.58
CA ASP A 25 -2.33 1.04 1.66
C ASP A 25 -0.92 1.10 2.29
N ALA A 26 -0.75 1.80 3.42
CA ALA A 26 0.53 1.86 4.13
C ALA A 26 0.78 0.63 5.02
N GLU A 27 -0.30 -0.04 5.44
CA GLU A 27 -0.30 -1.40 6.00
C GLU A 27 -0.41 -2.47 4.89
N MET A 28 -0.10 -2.13 3.63
CA MET A 28 0.21 -3.14 2.61
C MET A 28 1.60 -3.77 2.88
N GLN A 29 1.78 -4.24 4.11
CA GLN A 29 2.34 -5.53 4.46
C GLN A 29 3.37 -6.02 3.44
N TYR A 30 4.60 -5.53 3.61
CA TYR A 30 5.79 -5.99 2.90
C TYR A 30 6.09 -7.43 3.33
N TRP A 31 5.26 -8.38 2.92
CA TRP A 31 5.52 -9.79 3.13
C TRP A 31 6.77 -10.13 2.33
N THR A 32 7.83 -10.51 3.03
CA THR A 32 9.02 -11.02 2.38
C THR A 32 8.75 -12.47 2.00
N CYS A 33 9.28 -12.86 0.85
CA CYS A 33 9.32 -14.24 0.44
C CYS A 33 10.78 -14.71 0.42
N GLY A 34 10.99 -16.02 0.30
CA GLY A 34 12.32 -16.56 0.05
C GLY A 34 12.99 -15.88 -1.16
N TYR A 35 14.31 -16.06 -1.33
CA TYR A 35 15.09 -15.44 -2.42
C TYR A 35 15.30 -13.92 -2.28
N ARG A 36 15.27 -13.40 -1.03
CA ARG A 36 15.40 -11.95 -0.74
C ARG A 36 14.37 -11.12 -1.52
N GLY A 37 13.20 -11.71 -1.75
CA GLY A 37 12.13 -11.13 -2.55
C GLY A 37 10.99 -10.54 -1.71
N LEU A 38 10.09 -9.85 -2.39
CA LEU A 38 8.88 -9.26 -1.82
C LEU A 38 7.64 -9.85 -2.47
N CYS A 39 6.60 -10.06 -1.68
CA CYS A 39 5.30 -10.50 -2.16
C CYS A 39 4.53 -9.33 -2.78
N ARG A 40 4.28 -9.40 -4.08
CA ARG A 40 3.52 -8.40 -4.83
C ARG A 40 2.49 -9.08 -5.72
N ARG A 41 1.44 -8.35 -6.11
CA ARG A 41 0.52 -8.84 -7.15
C ARG A 41 1.18 -8.84 -8.53
N PHE A 42 1.99 -7.81 -8.78
CA PHE A 42 2.77 -7.58 -10.00
C PHE A 42 4.22 -7.28 -9.62
N CYS A 43 5.16 -7.96 -10.27
CA CYS A 43 6.59 -7.71 -10.09
C CYS A 43 7.04 -6.53 -10.97
N TYR A 44 8.05 -5.79 -10.52
CA TYR A 44 8.69 -4.78 -11.36
C TYR A 44 9.47 -5.43 -12.51
N ALA A 45 9.76 -4.67 -13.57
CA ALA A 45 10.50 -5.16 -14.73
C ALA A 45 11.92 -5.69 -14.39
N GLN A 46 12.51 -5.19 -13.31
CA GLN A 46 13.82 -5.61 -12.79
C GLN A 46 13.77 -6.85 -11.88
N GLU A 47 12.58 -7.32 -11.53
CA GLU A 47 12.35 -8.48 -10.68
C GLU A 47 11.91 -9.68 -11.53
N TYR A 48 12.26 -10.90 -11.11
CA TYR A 48 11.71 -12.12 -11.69
C TYR A 48 10.66 -12.73 -10.76
N ILE A 49 9.67 -13.37 -11.36
CA ILE A 49 8.60 -14.07 -10.65
C ILE A 49 9.14 -15.42 -10.18
N VAL A 50 9.24 -15.63 -8.87
CA VAL A 50 9.64 -16.92 -8.30
C VAL A 50 8.44 -17.87 -8.18
N GLY A 51 7.27 -17.34 -7.80
CA GLY A 51 6.05 -18.14 -7.57
C GLY A 51 5.30 -17.71 -6.32
N HIS A 52 4.61 -18.62 -5.62
CA HIS A 52 3.81 -18.28 -4.44
C HIS A 52 4.58 -18.30 -3.11
N HIS A 53 5.85 -18.73 -3.09
CA HIS A 53 6.77 -18.91 -1.94
C HIS A 53 6.46 -18.15 -0.63
N GLY A 54 5.44 -18.56 0.13
CA GLY A 54 5.05 -17.96 1.41
C GLY A 54 4.21 -16.68 1.30
N CYS A 55 3.87 -16.24 0.09
CA CYS A 55 3.04 -15.06 -0.13
C CYS A 55 1.55 -15.36 0.09
N PRO A 56 0.74 -14.37 0.50
CA PRO A 56 -0.71 -14.50 0.58
C PRO A 56 -1.35 -14.83 -0.78
N ARG A 57 -2.54 -15.45 -0.77
CA ARG A 57 -3.30 -15.76 -2.00
C ARG A 57 -3.40 -14.52 -2.90
N ARG A 58 -3.20 -14.70 -4.20
CA ARG A 58 -3.15 -13.65 -5.25
C ARG A 58 -1.87 -12.80 -5.27
N TYR A 59 -0.92 -13.04 -4.37
CA TYR A 59 0.42 -12.45 -4.41
C TYR A 59 1.45 -13.48 -4.90
N ARG A 60 2.51 -12.96 -5.50
CA ARG A 60 3.65 -13.70 -6.03
C ARG A 60 4.91 -13.13 -5.41
N CYS A 61 5.89 -13.98 -5.20
CA CYS A 61 7.22 -13.63 -4.78
C CYS A 61 7.99 -13.04 -5.97
N CYS A 62 8.39 -11.77 -5.83
CA CYS A 62 9.19 -11.03 -6.79
C CYS A 62 10.59 -10.85 -6.21
N ALA A 63 11.61 -11.33 -6.92
CA ALA A 63 12.99 -11.27 -6.46
C ALA A 63 13.88 -10.53 -7.46
N VAL A 64 14.89 -9.83 -6.97
CA VAL A 64 15.89 -9.14 -7.80
C VAL A 64 17.00 -10.12 -8.15
N ARG A 65 17.54 -10.06 -9.38
CA ARG A 65 18.82 -10.69 -9.71
C ARG A 65 19.94 -9.68 -9.46
N PHE A 66 20.87 -10.03 -8.57
CA PHE A 66 22.13 -9.32 -8.37
C PHE A 66 23.24 -10.03 -9.12
#